data_AF-A0A9X2VTA6-F1
#
_entry.id   AF-A0A9X2VTA6-F1
#
_cell.length_a   1.000
_cell.length_b   1.000
_cell.length_c   1.000
_cell.angle_alpha   90.00
_cell.angle_beta   90.00
_cell.angle_gamma   90.00
#
_symmetry.space_group_name_H-M   'P 1'
#
loop_
_entity.id
_entity.type
_entity.pdbx_description
1 polymer ?
#
loop_
_entity_poly.entity_id
_entity_poly.type
_entity_poly.pdbx_seq_one_letter_code
_entity_poly.pdbx_strand_id
1 'polypeptide(L)'
;MARLLHERVVGYLDAVDRLAALEESRTTAFEARRLAAAWRALLALHDLTNGCKACARGRRLCSVWRVACGYFVHRLPWERRRFRA
;
A
#
# COMPACT_ATOMS: atom_id res chain seq x y z
N MET A 1 0.68 15.33 5.85
CA MET A 1 0.05 13.98 6.00
C MET A 1 0.19 13.14 4.74
N ALA A 2 -0.19 13.65 3.55
CA ALA A 2 -0.12 12.89 2.29
C ALA A 2 1.29 12.34 1.97
N ARG A 3 2.35 13.14 2.15
CA ARG A 3 3.73 12.71 1.89
C ARG A 3 4.22 11.59 2.81
N LEU A 4 4.05 11.74 4.14
CA LEU A 4 4.41 10.68 5.11
C LEU A 4 3.64 9.38 4.88
N LEU A 5 2.37 9.49 4.46
CA LEU A 5 1.56 8.32 4.14
C LEU A 5 2.08 7.64 2.86
N HIS A 6 2.40 8.43 1.83
CA HIS A 6 3.01 7.94 0.61
C HIS A 6 4.33 7.21 0.89
N GLU A 7 5.25 7.82 1.65
CA GLU A 7 6.53 7.22 2.04
C GLU A 7 6.34 5.89 2.78
N ARG A 8 5.38 5.82 3.72
CA ARG A 8 5.08 4.57 4.44
C ARG A 8 4.54 3.47 3.54
N VAL A 9 3.63 3.82 2.63
CA VAL A 9 3.05 2.85 1.69
C VAL A 9 4.12 2.34 0.73
N VAL A 10 4.96 3.23 0.16
CA VAL A 10 6.09 2.84 -0.68
C VAL A 10 7.05 1.92 0.07
N GLY A 11 7.42 2.28 1.31
CA GLY A 11 8.29 1.44 2.14
C GLY A 11 7.71 0.05 2.43
N TYR A 12 6.39 -0.06 2.60
CA TYR A 12 5.71 -1.36 2.73
C TYR A 12 5.81 -2.17 1.43
N LEU A 13 5.54 -1.57 0.28
CA LEU A 13 5.63 -2.26 -1.02
C LEU A 13 7.07 -2.74 -1.32
N ASP A 14 8.08 -1.96 -0.94
CA ASP A 14 9.49 -2.37 -1.06
C ASP A 14 9.82 -3.54 -0.11
N ALA A 15 9.22 -3.57 1.08
CA ALA A 15 9.36 -4.70 1.98
C ALA A 15 8.71 -5.97 1.41
N VAL A 16 7.55 -5.85 0.75
CA VAL A 16 6.90 -6.96 0.04
C VAL A 16 7.80 -7.52 -1.06
N ASP A 17 8.46 -6.67 -1.85
CA ASP A 17 9.38 -7.15 -2.89
C ASP A 17 10.59 -7.89 -2.30
N ARG A 18 11.14 -7.40 -1.18
CA ARG A 18 12.21 -8.09 -0.45
C ARG A 18 11.76 -9.45 0.09
N LEU A 19 10.57 -9.52 0.68
CA LEU A 19 10.01 -10.79 1.17
C LEU A 19 9.74 -11.76 0.02
N ALA A 20 9.19 -11.28 -1.09
CA ALA A 20 8.99 -12.08 -2.29
C ALA A 20 10.31 -12.55 -2.92
N ALA A 21 11.45 -11.91 -2.65
CA ALA A 21 12.76 -12.39 -3.08
C ALA A 21 13.27 -13.55 -2.21
N LEU A 22 12.81 -13.64 -0.97
CA LEU A 22 13.15 -14.71 -0.02
C LEU A 22 12.14 -15.87 -0.02
N GLU A 23 10.99 -15.68 -0.66
CA GLU A 23 9.90 -16.66 -0.71
C GLU A 23 10.27 -17.88 -1.60
N GLU A 24 10.08 -19.08 -1.08
CA GLU A 24 10.41 -20.34 -1.76
C GLU A 24 9.39 -20.67 -2.85
N SER A 25 8.11 -20.35 -2.62
CA SER A 25 7.06 -20.53 -3.62
C SER A 25 7.15 -19.48 -4.71
N ARG A 26 7.59 -19.90 -5.91
CA ARG A 26 7.66 -19.03 -7.10
C ARG A 26 6.33 -18.36 -7.44
N THR A 27 5.21 -19.05 -7.26
CA THR A 27 3.87 -18.49 -7.53
C THR A 27 3.52 -17.42 -6.52
N THR A 28 3.77 -17.66 -5.22
CA THR A 28 3.51 -16.68 -4.16
C THR A 28 4.37 -15.43 -4.37
N ALA A 29 5.66 -15.62 -4.66
CA ALA A 29 6.59 -14.54 -4.95
C ALA A 29 6.14 -13.70 -6.16
N PHE A 30 5.70 -14.36 -7.24
CA PHE A 30 5.22 -13.68 -8.44
C PHE A 30 3.96 -12.85 -8.15
N GLU A 31 2.96 -13.42 -7.50
CA GLU A 31 1.71 -12.71 -7.18
C GLU A 31 1.94 -11.55 -6.21
N ALA A 32 2.83 -11.71 -5.22
CA ALA A 32 3.21 -10.62 -4.31
C ALA A 32 3.84 -9.43 -5.06
N ARG A 33 4.79 -9.69 -5.97
CA ARG A 33 5.41 -8.64 -6.81
C ARG A 33 4.40 -8.00 -7.76
N ARG A 34 3.50 -8.80 -8.36
CA ARG A 34 2.44 -8.30 -9.23
C ARG A 34 1.50 -7.35 -8.49
N LEU A 35 1.08 -7.70 -7.27
CA LEU A 35 0.26 -6.84 -6.42
C LEU A 35 1.01 -5.56 -6.05
N ALA A 36 2.29 -5.65 -5.68
CA ALA A 36 3.10 -4.49 -5.35
C ALA A 36 3.23 -3.53 -6.56
N ALA A 37 3.51 -4.06 -7.75
CA ALA A 37 3.58 -3.29 -8.99
C ALA A 37 2.24 -2.62 -9.34
N ALA A 38 1.12 -3.34 -9.20
CA ALA A 38 -0.21 -2.79 -9.44
C ALA A 38 -0.53 -1.59 -8.51
N TRP A 39 -0.17 -1.69 -7.23
CA TRP A 39 -0.32 -0.58 -6.28
C TRP A 39 0.57 0.62 -6.62
N ARG A 40 1.82 0.40 -7.02
CA ARG A 40 2.70 1.49 -7.47
C ARG A 40 2.13 2.20 -8.70
N ALA A 41 1.63 1.45 -9.69
CA ALA A 41 1.00 2.02 -10.87
C ALA A 41 -0.25 2.86 -10.52
N LEU A 42 -1.10 2.34 -9.63
CA LEU A 42 -2.28 3.06 -9.15
C LEU A 42 -1.92 4.38 -8.44
N LEU A 43 -0.91 4.36 -7.57
CA LEU A 43 -0.44 5.56 -6.87
C LEU A 43 0.19 6.58 -7.82
N ALA A 44 0.97 6.13 -8.80
CA ALA A 44 1.57 7.00 -9.81
C ALA A 44 0.51 7.72 -10.66
N LEU A 45 -0.53 7.00 -11.12
CA LEU A 45 -1.67 7.59 -11.84
C LEU A 45 -2.39 8.65 -11.00
N HIS A 46 -2.42 8.44 -9.69
CA HIS A 46 -3.10 9.31 -8.73
C HIS A 46 -2.31 10.59 -8.40
N ASP A 47 -0.97 10.55 -8.52
CA ASP A 47 -0.11 11.73 -8.41
C ASP A 47 -0.07 12.55 -9.72
N LEU A 48 -0.01 11.89 -10.89
CA LEU A 48 0.08 12.55 -12.19
C LEU A 48 -1.17 13.33 -12.61
N THR A 49 -2.34 13.00 -12.07
CA THR A 49 -3.62 13.62 -12.45
C THR A 49 -3.95 14.86 -11.61
N ASN A 50 -3.04 15.84 -11.57
CA ASN A 50 -3.17 17.10 -10.81
C ASN A 50 -3.51 16.92 -9.31
N GLY A 51 -3.13 15.77 -8.75
CA GLY A 51 -3.71 15.25 -7.51
C GLY A 51 -5.18 14.88 -7.70
N CYS A 52 -5.54 13.66 -7.34
CA CYS A 52 -6.93 13.20 -7.37
C CYS A 52 -7.92 14.29 -6.90
N LYS A 53 -8.92 14.60 -7.74
CA LYS A 53 -9.89 15.67 -7.48
C LYS A 53 -10.59 15.52 -6.12
N ALA A 54 -10.74 14.29 -5.60
CA ALA A 54 -11.27 14.04 -4.26
C ALA A 54 -10.26 14.41 -3.15
N CYS A 55 -8.97 14.20 -3.37
CA CYS A 55 -7.88 14.69 -2.51
C CYS A 55 -7.69 16.21 -2.61
N ALA A 56 -7.94 16.81 -3.78
CA ALA A 56 -7.82 18.25 -4.01
C ALA A 56 -9.02 19.05 -3.49
N ARG A 57 -10.24 18.49 -3.51
CA ARG A 57 -11.49 19.17 -3.10
C ARG A 57 -11.84 19.13 -1.61
N GLY A 58 -11.07 18.47 -0.74
CA GLY A 58 -11.47 18.42 0.66
C GLY A 58 -10.46 17.84 1.64
N ARG A 59 -10.75 18.07 2.93
CA ARG A 59 -10.00 17.57 4.11
C ARG A 59 -10.03 16.04 4.29
N ARG A 60 -10.52 15.28 3.31
CA ARG A 60 -10.77 13.82 3.40
C ARG A 60 -9.89 13.07 2.40
N LEU A 61 -9.28 11.97 2.86
CA LEU A 61 -8.52 11.04 2.02
C LEU A 61 -9.45 10.36 1.01
N CYS A 62 -9.02 10.24 -0.25
CA CYS A 62 -9.75 9.47 -1.25
C CYS A 62 -9.83 7.98 -0.86
N SER A 63 -10.67 7.20 -1.55
CA SER A 63 -10.79 5.75 -1.31
C SER A 63 -9.45 5.01 -1.40
N VAL A 64 -8.62 5.32 -2.40
CA VAL A 64 -7.30 4.70 -2.59
C VAL A 64 -6.43 4.88 -1.36
N TRP A 65 -6.29 6.12 -0.88
CA TRP A 65 -5.50 6.38 0.32
C TRP A 65 -6.12 5.82 1.61
N ARG A 66 -7.45 5.75 1.71
CA ARG A 66 -8.12 5.09 2.84
C ARG A 66 -7.79 3.59 2.89
N VAL A 67 -7.81 2.91 1.75
CA VAL A 67 -7.44 1.49 1.64
C VAL A 67 -5.96 1.33 1.98
N ALA A 68 -5.08 2.13 1.39
CA ALA A 68 -3.65 2.07 1.65
C ALA A 68 -3.31 2.28 3.13
N CYS A 69 -3.94 3.27 3.80
CA CYS A 69 -3.82 3.45 5.25
C CYS A 69 -4.24 2.19 6.02
N GLY A 70 -5.40 1.62 5.68
CA GLY A 70 -5.99 0.50 6.41
C GLY A 70 -5.17 -0.78 6.32
N TYR A 71 -4.55 -1.05 5.17
CA TYR A 71 -3.89 -2.33 4.88
C TYR A 71 -2.36 -2.30 4.95
N PHE A 72 -1.72 -1.15 4.71
CA PHE A 72 -0.26 -1.08 4.66
C PHE A 72 0.36 -0.34 5.85
N VAL A 73 -0.41 0.51 6.52
CA VAL A 73 0.10 1.37 7.62
C VAL A 73 -0.47 0.97 8.96
N HIS A 74 -1.77 0.69 9.03
CA HIS A 74 -2.39 0.18 10.24
C HIS A 74 -2.33 -1.34 10.24
N ARG A 75 -2.01 -1.91 11.41
CA ARG A 75 -2.25 -3.35 11.63
C ARG A 75 -3.75 -3.59 11.48
N LEU A 76 -4.08 -4.46 10.52
CA LEU A 76 -5.45 -4.83 10.24
C LEU A 76 -6.08 -5.44 11.51
N PRO A 77 -7.40 -5.30 11.72
CA PRO A 77 -8.05 -5.80 12.94
C PRO A 77 -7.81 -7.29 13.21
N TRP A 78 -7.57 -8.09 12.16
CA TRP A 78 -7.24 -9.51 12.27
C TRP A 78 -5.77 -9.80 12.59
N GLU A 79 -4.84 -8.92 12.24
CA GLU A 79 -3.43 -9.07 12.61
C GLU A 79 -3.19 -8.82 14.10
N ARG A 80 -4.01 -7.98 14.74
CA ARG A 80 -3.94 -7.72 16.19
C ARG A 80 -4.31 -8.94 17.05
N ARG A 81 -5.08 -9.88 16.50
CA ARG A 81 -5.46 -11.13 17.18
C ARG A 81 -4.38 -12.20 17.14
N ARG A 82 -3.47 -12.15 16.16
CA ARG A 82 -2.41 -13.17 15.98
C ARG A 82 -1.21 -12.99 16.92
N PHE A 83 -1.09 -11.84 17.58
CA PHE A 83 0.00 -11.49 18.50
C PHE A 83 -0.44 -11.35 19.97
N ARG A 84 -1.65 -11.80 20.32
CA ARG A 84 -2.08 -12.02 21.71
C ARG A 84 -2.15 -13.53 21.93
N ALA A 85 -0.98 -14.16 21.99
CA ALA A 85 -0.79 -15.49 22.56
C ALA A 85 0.19 -15.32 23.72
#